data_AF-A0A251YDD1-F1
#
_entry.id   AF-A0A251YDD1-F1
#
_cell.length_a   1.000
_cell.length_b   1.000
_cell.length_c   1.000
_cell.angle_alpha   90.00
_cell.angle_beta   90.00
_cell.angle_gamma   90.00
#
_symmetry.space_group_name_H-M   'P 1'
#
loop_
_entity.id
_entity.type
_entity.pdbx_description
1 polymer ?
#
loop_
_entity_poly.entity_id
_entity_poly.type
_entity_poly.pdbx_seq_one_letter_code
_entity_poly.pdbx_strand_id
1 'polypeptide(L)'
;MPLSSSFVTESRENDRTPGPPRDPASEDASRAPAMTRKPDPRSARPSAGVPLGRALSAALVSAGVSAILGLLFSVLTLFSANQPGAAVLVTLLDYWTVHTLVAFVLLAALAGVGMHRRLWTSILGSVVAAVAGALIGSLVGAMGQGATISGDIVGPLLETLLGLNLMFVLGVSLASVLLGRRLWIRLGGAAGDAVARERVALVRIPSSRLAEGELTHQDRRPIDSELADQQWERYVLALEEGGWSTREVPPADDHPDSVFVEDAVLVLGTTAVLLTSGADSRRGERTGVERALEDMDLDVTSIDLPATIDGGDVLEVGRTLYVGASSRTNAAGIQRLREIAVPLGYAVVGVPVTRTLHLKSQVTALPDGTVIGYEPLVDETRLFPSFLPVPEAEGTAVVVLDDETLLLSAAAPRTADLLRSLGYEVVTVDISEFEKLEGCVTCLSVRIG
;
A
#
# COMPACT_ATOMS: atom_id res chain seq x y z
N MET A 1 -15.88 42.80 -75.81
CA MET A 1 -17.23 42.41 -76.23
C MET A 1 -17.83 41.51 -75.17
N PRO A 2 -18.76 42.05 -74.37
CA PRO A 2 -19.53 41.37 -73.32
C PRO A 2 -20.97 41.09 -73.79
N LEU A 3 -21.68 40.18 -73.12
CA LEU A 3 -23.15 40.12 -73.05
C LEU A 3 -23.46 39.59 -71.64
N SER A 4 -23.79 40.42 -70.65
CA SER A 4 -25.07 41.10 -70.39
C SER A 4 -26.26 40.15 -70.34
N SER A 5 -26.81 39.91 -69.15
CA SER A 5 -28.09 40.53 -68.79
C SER A 5 -28.35 40.45 -67.28
N SER A 6 -28.61 41.61 -66.71
CA SER A 6 -29.26 41.81 -65.41
C SER A 6 -30.76 41.85 -65.65
N PHE A 7 -31.59 41.28 -64.76
CA PHE A 7 -32.92 41.81 -64.50
C PHE A 7 -33.35 41.53 -63.04
N VAL A 8 -33.59 42.65 -62.37
CA VAL A 8 -34.36 42.95 -61.15
C VAL A 8 -35.83 42.55 -61.41
N THR A 9 -36.62 41.92 -60.52
CA THR A 9 -37.42 42.38 -59.34
C THR A 9 -38.34 41.17 -59.04
N GLU A 10 -38.80 40.79 -57.83
CA GLU A 10 -39.75 41.51 -57.00
C GLU A 10 -40.00 40.71 -55.71
N SER A 11 -40.29 41.44 -54.65
CA SER A 11 -40.52 41.03 -53.27
C SER A 11 -41.81 40.22 -53.08
N ARG A 12 -41.78 39.18 -52.25
CA ARG A 12 -42.92 38.79 -51.41
C ARG A 12 -42.46 38.46 -49.99
N GLU A 13 -42.57 39.51 -49.19
CA GLU A 13 -42.68 39.57 -47.75
C GLU A 13 -43.71 38.55 -47.24
N ASN A 14 -43.31 37.67 -46.32
CA ASN A 14 -44.25 36.87 -45.54
C ASN A 14 -44.06 37.22 -44.08
N ASP A 15 -44.91 38.15 -43.67
CA ASP A 15 -45.17 38.62 -42.33
C ASP A 15 -45.60 37.46 -41.41
N ARG A 16 -44.83 37.22 -40.35
CA ARG A 16 -45.30 36.51 -39.15
C ARG A 16 -44.77 37.22 -37.93
N THR A 17 -45.58 38.12 -37.42
CA THR A 17 -45.49 38.71 -36.07
C THR A 17 -45.37 37.63 -34.99
N PRO A 18 -44.47 37.79 -34.00
CA PRO A 18 -44.41 36.92 -32.83
C PRO A 18 -45.51 37.27 -31.83
N GLY A 19 -46.31 36.28 -31.42
CA GLY A 19 -47.33 36.41 -30.37
C GLY A 19 -46.73 36.54 -28.96
N PRO A 20 -47.51 37.01 -27.97
CA PRO A 20 -47.02 37.37 -26.64
C PRO A 20 -46.58 36.14 -25.81
N PRO A 21 -45.68 36.33 -24.82
CA PRO A 21 -45.07 35.24 -24.07
C PRO A 21 -46.08 34.54 -23.17
N ARG A 22 -46.04 33.20 -23.14
CA ARG A 22 -46.80 32.39 -22.19
C ARG A 22 -46.04 32.32 -20.87
N ASP A 23 -46.73 32.64 -19.78
CA ASP A 23 -46.27 32.48 -18.39
C ASP A 23 -45.89 31.01 -18.11
N PRO A 24 -44.67 30.72 -17.60
CA PRO A 24 -44.29 29.40 -17.13
C PRO A 24 -44.57 29.22 -15.63
N ALA A 25 -45.68 29.76 -15.14
CA ALA A 25 -46.04 29.78 -13.72
C ALA A 25 -47.40 29.13 -13.44
N SER A 26 -47.70 27.98 -14.05
CA SER A 26 -48.80 27.10 -13.62
C SER A 26 -48.79 25.77 -14.39
N GLU A 27 -47.86 24.85 -14.08
CA GLU A 27 -47.98 23.41 -14.33
C GLU A 27 -46.65 22.71 -14.00
N ASP A 28 -46.42 22.39 -12.73
CA ASP A 28 -45.86 21.10 -12.26
C ASP A 28 -45.66 21.18 -10.74
N ALA A 29 -46.77 21.25 -10.01
CA ALA A 29 -46.80 21.05 -8.57
C ALA A 29 -47.09 19.56 -8.27
N SER A 30 -46.24 18.62 -8.75
CA SER A 30 -46.30 17.23 -8.26
C SER A 30 -45.01 16.41 -8.34
N ARG A 31 -43.82 17.03 -8.45
CA ARG A 31 -42.55 16.31 -8.31
C ARG A 31 -41.80 16.73 -7.06
N ALA A 32 -42.11 16.03 -5.97
CA ALA A 32 -41.30 16.05 -4.75
C ALA A 32 -39.85 15.63 -5.08
N PRO A 33 -38.83 16.27 -4.48
CA PRO A 33 -37.45 15.83 -4.64
C PRO A 33 -37.31 14.44 -4.03
N ALA A 34 -36.71 13.51 -4.79
CA ALA A 34 -36.42 12.17 -4.32
C ALA A 34 -35.56 12.26 -3.05
N MET A 35 -36.18 11.95 -1.91
CA MET A 35 -35.48 11.74 -0.65
C MET A 35 -34.33 10.77 -0.90
N THR A 36 -33.11 11.24 -0.66
CA THR A 36 -31.91 10.43 -0.50
C THR A 36 -32.24 9.23 0.37
N ARG A 37 -32.27 8.04 -0.21
CA ARG A 37 -32.43 6.78 0.53
C ARG A 37 -31.27 6.71 1.51
N LYS A 38 -31.56 6.80 2.81
CA LYS A 38 -30.60 6.57 3.89
C LYS A 38 -29.94 5.20 3.62
N PRO A 39 -28.61 5.08 3.65
CA PRO A 39 -27.93 3.80 3.40
C PRO A 39 -28.49 2.76 4.38
N ASP A 40 -28.82 1.58 3.86
CA ASP A 40 -29.34 0.47 4.65
C ASP A 40 -28.27 0.07 5.68
N PRO A 41 -28.50 0.19 6.99
CA PRO A 41 -27.52 -0.17 8.02
C PRO A 41 -27.20 -1.68 8.03
N ARG A 42 -27.83 -2.49 7.17
CA ARG A 42 -27.55 -3.93 6.99
C ARG A 42 -26.62 -4.26 5.83
N SER A 43 -26.12 -3.28 5.07
CA SER A 43 -25.13 -3.54 4.00
C SER A 43 -23.68 -3.56 4.48
N ALA A 44 -23.42 -3.33 5.77
CA ALA A 44 -22.14 -3.65 6.38
C ALA A 44 -21.99 -5.18 6.40
N ARG A 45 -21.32 -5.74 5.40
CA ARG A 45 -20.85 -7.12 5.48
C ARG A 45 -19.97 -7.18 6.73
N PRO A 46 -20.24 -8.08 7.70
CA PRO A 46 -19.28 -8.30 8.77
C PRO A 46 -17.96 -8.69 8.11
N SER A 47 -16.89 -7.98 8.45
CA SER A 47 -15.52 -8.34 8.07
C SER A 47 -15.37 -9.83 8.32
N ALA A 48 -15.33 -10.64 7.26
CA ALA A 48 -15.20 -12.08 7.39
C ALA A 48 -13.82 -12.32 7.99
N GLY A 49 -13.76 -12.50 9.32
CA GLY A 49 -12.52 -12.82 10.01
C GLY A 49 -11.89 -14.05 9.37
N VAL A 50 -10.55 -14.08 9.31
CA VAL A 50 -9.78 -15.20 8.76
C VAL A 50 -10.39 -16.51 9.29
N PRO A 51 -10.75 -17.48 8.42
CA PRO A 51 -11.34 -18.74 8.85
C PRO A 51 -10.49 -19.35 9.97
N LEU A 52 -11.11 -19.70 11.10
CA LEU A 52 -10.44 -20.17 12.32
C LEU A 52 -9.40 -21.27 12.03
N GLY A 53 -9.69 -22.16 11.08
CA GLY A 53 -8.77 -23.22 10.66
C GLY A 53 -7.49 -22.72 9.97
N ARG A 54 -7.53 -21.61 9.22
CA ARG A 54 -6.35 -21.03 8.56
C ARG A 54 -5.50 -20.21 9.50
N ALA A 55 -6.13 -19.43 10.38
CA ALA A 55 -5.43 -18.74 11.45
C ALA A 55 -4.67 -19.75 12.34
N LEU A 56 -5.31 -20.88 12.64
CA LEU A 56 -4.69 -21.98 13.36
C LEU A 56 -3.54 -22.62 12.57
N SER A 57 -3.70 -22.88 11.27
CA SER A 57 -2.61 -23.44 10.46
C SER A 57 -1.42 -22.48 10.33
N ALA A 58 -1.67 -21.19 10.12
CA ALA A 58 -0.64 -20.16 10.04
C ALA A 58 0.14 -20.05 11.36
N ALA A 59 -0.57 -20.09 12.49
CA ALA A 59 0.03 -20.11 13.82
C ALA A 59 0.89 -21.36 14.06
N LEU A 60 0.40 -22.55 13.70
CA LEU A 60 1.15 -23.79 13.88
C LEU A 60 2.40 -23.86 12.98
N VAL A 61 2.29 -23.47 11.71
CA VAL A 61 3.42 -23.51 10.77
C VAL A 61 4.49 -22.48 11.16
N SER A 62 4.10 -21.23 11.44
CA SER A 62 5.04 -20.20 11.87
C SER A 62 5.76 -20.57 13.17
N ALA A 63 5.03 -21.07 14.17
CA ALA A 63 5.60 -21.53 15.43
C ALA A 63 6.53 -22.73 15.23
N GLY A 64 6.14 -23.71 14.41
CA GLY A 64 6.94 -24.91 14.13
C GLY A 64 8.27 -24.56 13.48
N VAL A 65 8.24 -23.74 12.43
CA VAL A 65 9.47 -23.27 11.76
C VAL A 65 10.37 -22.50 12.72
N SER A 66 9.80 -21.60 13.52
CA SER A 66 10.56 -20.79 14.48
C SER A 66 11.25 -21.66 15.54
N ALA A 67 10.52 -22.64 16.10
CA ALA A 67 11.04 -23.53 17.12
C ALA A 67 12.13 -24.46 16.57
N ILE A 68 11.93 -25.03 15.38
CA ILE A 68 12.92 -25.91 14.73
C ILE A 68 14.19 -25.14 14.37
N LEU A 69 14.07 -23.95 13.80
CA LEU A 69 15.25 -23.12 13.47
C LEU A 69 15.99 -22.67 14.72
N GLY A 70 15.28 -22.34 15.79
CA GLY A 70 15.90 -22.03 17.09
C GLY A 70 16.65 -23.23 17.68
N LEU A 71 16.08 -24.44 17.60
CA LEU A 71 16.76 -25.68 17.99
C LEU A 71 18.04 -25.89 17.16
N LEU A 72 17.94 -25.83 15.84
CA LEU A 72 19.07 -26.02 14.94
C LEU A 72 20.18 -24.99 15.20
N PHE A 73 19.83 -23.72 15.38
CA PHE A 73 20.77 -22.66 15.74
C PHE A 73 21.51 -22.97 17.04
N SER A 74 20.77 -23.40 18.07
CA SER A 74 21.33 -23.71 19.39
C SER A 74 22.28 -24.92 19.34
N VAL A 75 21.83 -26.00 18.70
CA VAL A 75 22.61 -27.22 18.51
C VAL A 75 23.86 -26.93 17.69
N LEU A 76 23.75 -26.23 16.57
CA LEU A 76 24.90 -25.93 15.71
C LEU A 76 25.94 -25.06 16.42
N THR A 77 25.48 -24.05 17.18
CA THR A 77 26.38 -23.16 17.92
C THR A 77 27.21 -23.94 18.94
N LEU A 78 26.59 -24.77 19.78
CA LEU A 78 27.33 -25.58 20.75
C LEU A 78 28.07 -26.77 20.13
N PHE A 79 27.54 -27.37 19.07
CA PHE A 79 28.21 -28.46 18.36
C PHE A 79 29.50 -27.98 17.68
N SER A 80 29.51 -26.75 17.14
CA SER A 80 30.72 -26.15 16.58
C SER A 80 31.75 -25.74 17.64
N ALA A 81 31.29 -25.40 18.85
CA ALA A 81 32.15 -25.04 19.98
C ALA A 81 32.76 -26.26 20.69
N ASN A 82 32.17 -27.44 20.53
CA ASN A 82 32.64 -28.70 21.11
C ASN A 82 33.28 -29.58 20.02
N GLN A 83 34.12 -30.57 20.41
CA GLN A 83 34.67 -31.51 19.43
C GLN A 83 33.52 -32.28 18.73
N PRO A 84 33.35 -32.14 17.39
CA PRO A 84 32.20 -32.71 16.68
C PRO A 84 32.14 -34.24 16.81
N GLY A 85 31.01 -34.76 17.27
CA GLY A 85 30.80 -36.20 17.40
C GLY A 85 29.33 -36.57 17.55
N ALA A 86 28.94 -37.75 17.08
CA ALA A 86 27.55 -38.20 17.10
C ALA A 86 26.94 -38.22 18.51
N ALA A 87 27.73 -38.59 19.54
CA ALA A 87 27.29 -38.59 20.93
C ALA A 87 26.97 -37.18 21.46
N VAL A 88 27.77 -36.17 21.07
CA VAL A 88 27.53 -34.77 21.45
C VAL A 88 26.26 -34.26 20.79
N LEU A 89 26.05 -34.58 19.50
CA LEU A 89 24.84 -34.18 18.78
C LEU A 89 23.55 -34.73 19.44
N VAL A 90 23.54 -36.02 19.79
CA VAL A 90 22.39 -36.64 20.48
C VAL A 90 22.13 -35.97 21.82
N THR A 91 23.19 -35.71 22.60
CA THR A 91 23.07 -35.06 23.91
C THR A 91 22.48 -33.65 23.81
N LEU A 92 22.91 -32.86 22.81
CA LEU A 92 22.39 -31.51 22.59
C LEU A 92 20.94 -31.51 22.12
N LEU A 93 20.57 -32.45 21.24
CA LEU A 93 19.18 -32.61 20.79
C LEU A 93 18.28 -33.03 21.96
N ASP A 94 18.69 -34.00 22.76
CA ASP A 94 17.94 -34.44 23.94
C ASP A 94 17.75 -33.30 24.94
N TYR A 95 18.79 -32.49 25.19
CA TYR A 95 18.73 -31.37 26.11
C TYR A 95 17.63 -30.35 25.75
N TRP A 96 17.52 -29.95 24.47
CA TRP A 96 16.56 -28.91 24.04
C TRP A 96 15.24 -29.44 23.50
N THR A 97 15.01 -30.75 23.50
CA THR A 97 13.76 -31.32 22.96
C THR A 97 12.54 -30.77 23.69
N VAL A 98 12.56 -30.75 25.03
CA VAL A 98 11.44 -30.23 25.83
C VAL A 98 11.31 -28.71 25.69
N HIS A 99 12.43 -27.98 25.69
CA HIS A 99 12.45 -26.52 25.49
C HIS A 99 11.77 -26.13 24.18
N THR A 100 12.10 -26.84 23.10
CA THR A 100 11.58 -26.62 21.75
C THR A 100 10.08 -26.89 21.70
N LEU A 101 9.61 -27.98 22.32
CA LEU A 101 8.19 -28.33 22.36
C LEU A 101 7.36 -27.28 23.10
N VAL A 102 7.85 -26.81 24.26
CA VAL A 102 7.15 -25.77 25.04
C VAL A 102 7.15 -24.44 24.29
N ALA A 103 8.29 -24.03 23.73
CA ALA A 103 8.38 -22.81 22.93
C ALA A 103 7.44 -22.87 21.71
N PHE A 104 7.36 -24.02 21.03
CA PHE A 104 6.41 -24.24 19.94
C PHE A 104 4.96 -24.01 20.37
N VAL A 105 4.52 -24.63 21.49
CA VAL A 105 3.14 -24.49 21.98
C VAL A 105 2.84 -23.04 22.34
N LEU A 106 3.74 -22.36 23.05
CA LEU A 106 3.56 -20.96 23.45
C LEU A 106 3.53 -20.02 22.24
N LEU A 107 4.45 -20.20 21.29
CA LEU A 107 4.47 -19.43 20.05
C LEU A 107 3.20 -19.66 19.23
N ALA A 108 2.72 -20.90 19.12
CA ALA A 108 1.49 -21.22 18.39
C ALA A 108 0.27 -20.56 19.05
N ALA A 109 0.18 -20.60 20.40
CA ALA A 109 -0.89 -19.94 21.13
C ALA A 109 -0.86 -18.41 20.94
N LEU A 110 0.31 -17.79 21.07
CA LEU A 110 0.49 -16.35 20.89
C LEU A 110 0.23 -15.92 19.43
N ALA A 111 0.74 -16.67 18.47
CA ALA A 111 0.48 -16.42 17.04
C ALA A 111 -1.01 -16.58 16.71
N GLY A 112 -1.70 -17.53 17.34
CA GLY A 112 -3.15 -17.75 17.18
C GLY A 112 -4.00 -16.56 17.64
N VAL A 113 -3.55 -15.83 18.66
CA VAL A 113 -4.20 -14.58 19.11
C VAL A 113 -3.65 -13.33 18.41
N GLY A 114 -2.81 -13.49 17.38
CA GLY A 114 -2.34 -12.39 16.55
C GLY A 114 -1.06 -11.70 17.03
N MET A 115 -0.19 -12.38 17.78
CA MET A 115 1.12 -11.85 18.19
C MET A 115 1.93 -11.29 17.01
N HIS A 116 1.85 -11.89 15.83
CA HIS A 116 2.59 -11.49 14.64
C HIS A 116 1.98 -10.29 13.88
N ARG A 117 0.82 -9.77 14.31
CA ARG A 117 0.17 -8.61 13.68
C ARG A 117 1.06 -7.36 13.73
N ARG A 118 1.78 -7.15 14.83
CA ARG A 118 2.70 -6.01 14.98
C ARG A 118 4.13 -6.52 15.23
N LEU A 119 5.13 -5.79 14.74
CA LEU A 119 6.54 -6.17 14.94
C LEU A 119 6.92 -6.21 16.42
N TRP A 120 6.52 -5.19 17.20
CA TRP A 120 6.87 -5.12 18.62
C TRP A 120 6.22 -6.24 19.44
N THR A 121 4.97 -6.62 19.14
CA THR A 121 4.29 -7.75 19.80
C THR A 121 4.97 -9.07 19.44
N SER A 122 5.47 -9.20 18.20
CA SER A 122 6.26 -10.35 17.76
C SER A 122 7.59 -10.45 18.50
N ILE A 123 8.30 -9.34 18.68
CA ILE A 123 9.55 -9.30 19.45
C ILE A 123 9.28 -9.70 20.90
N LEU A 124 8.36 -9.00 21.58
CA LEU A 124 8.10 -9.26 23.00
C LEU A 124 7.56 -10.68 23.23
N GLY A 125 6.56 -11.07 22.44
CA GLY A 125 5.92 -12.38 22.58
C GLY A 125 6.87 -13.53 22.26
N SER A 126 7.74 -13.39 21.26
CA SER A 126 8.73 -14.44 20.95
C SER A 126 9.79 -14.59 22.05
N VAL A 127 10.30 -13.50 22.62
CA VAL A 127 11.23 -13.54 23.76
C VAL A 127 10.57 -14.19 24.98
N VAL A 128 9.35 -13.80 25.32
CA VAL A 128 8.61 -14.38 26.45
C VAL A 128 8.39 -15.87 26.25
N ALA A 129 7.95 -16.30 25.06
CA ALA A 129 7.74 -17.71 24.74
C ALA A 129 9.05 -18.52 24.80
N ALA A 130 10.15 -17.96 24.30
CA ALA A 130 11.43 -18.63 24.29
C ALA A 130 12.04 -18.75 25.70
N VAL A 131 11.93 -17.70 26.53
CA VAL A 131 12.37 -17.73 27.94
C VAL A 131 11.55 -18.72 28.76
N ALA A 132 10.22 -18.71 28.59
CA ALA A 132 9.35 -19.66 29.27
C ALA A 132 9.64 -21.10 28.82
N GLY A 133 9.83 -21.33 27.52
CA GLY A 133 10.27 -22.61 26.97
C GLY A 133 11.59 -23.09 27.57
N ALA A 134 12.56 -22.19 27.70
CA ALA A 134 13.85 -22.48 28.30
C ALA A 134 13.77 -22.88 29.77
N LEU A 135 13.05 -22.09 30.58
CA LEU A 135 12.90 -22.36 32.01
C LEU A 135 12.14 -23.65 32.29
N ILE A 136 11.01 -23.87 31.58
CA ILE A 136 10.19 -25.07 31.75
C ILE A 136 10.96 -26.31 31.28
N GLY A 137 11.65 -26.23 30.14
CA GLY A 137 12.48 -27.32 29.63
C GLY A 137 13.59 -27.71 30.60
N SER A 138 14.31 -26.73 31.14
CA SER A 138 15.36 -26.96 32.14
C SER A 138 14.82 -27.52 33.46
N LEU A 139 13.64 -27.08 33.91
CA LEU A 139 12.97 -27.63 35.09
C LEU A 139 12.60 -29.11 34.88
N VAL A 140 11.99 -29.45 33.74
CA VAL A 140 11.63 -30.83 33.40
C VAL A 140 12.87 -31.72 33.32
N GLY A 141 13.95 -31.23 32.70
CA GLY A 141 15.23 -31.93 32.64
C GLY A 141 15.83 -32.19 34.03
N ALA A 142 15.81 -31.19 34.92
CA ALA A 142 16.29 -31.32 36.28
C ALA A 142 15.46 -32.32 37.10
N MET A 143 14.14 -32.29 36.98
CA MET A 143 13.25 -33.25 37.62
C MET A 143 13.49 -34.68 37.12
N GLY A 144 13.77 -34.86 35.82
CA GLY A 144 14.17 -36.15 35.25
C GLY A 144 15.47 -36.72 35.84
N GLN A 145 16.31 -35.85 36.42
CA GLN A 145 17.54 -36.22 37.12
C GLN A 145 17.36 -36.33 38.65
N GLY A 146 16.11 -36.23 39.15
CA GLY A 146 15.78 -36.37 40.57
C GLY A 146 15.76 -35.07 41.38
N ALA A 147 15.81 -33.90 40.73
CA ALA A 147 15.63 -32.63 41.43
C ALA A 147 14.20 -32.50 41.98
N THR A 148 14.07 -31.88 43.16
CA THR A 148 12.76 -31.58 43.78
C THR A 148 12.39 -30.12 43.55
N ILE A 149 11.09 -29.83 43.45
CA ILE A 149 10.59 -28.46 43.31
C ILE A 149 10.64 -27.78 44.69
N SER A 150 11.79 -27.21 45.04
CA SER A 150 12.00 -26.36 46.21
C SER A 150 12.41 -24.94 45.79
N GLY A 151 12.47 -23.99 46.73
CA GLY A 151 12.97 -22.64 46.45
C GLY A 151 14.42 -22.63 45.94
N ASP A 152 15.20 -23.68 46.25
CA ASP A 152 16.62 -23.77 45.92
C ASP A 152 16.88 -24.00 44.42
N ILE A 153 15.88 -24.48 43.68
CA ILE A 153 16.01 -24.74 42.23
C ILE A 153 15.92 -23.46 41.39
N VAL A 154 15.38 -22.36 41.95
CA VAL A 154 15.10 -21.12 41.21
C VAL A 154 16.38 -20.45 40.71
N GLY A 155 17.41 -20.35 41.57
CA GLY A 155 18.70 -19.74 41.22
C GLY A 155 19.38 -20.46 40.05
N PRO A 156 19.64 -21.79 40.16
CA PRO A 156 20.22 -22.58 39.08
C PRO A 156 19.43 -22.51 37.77
N LEU A 157 18.09 -22.50 37.82
CA LEU A 157 17.27 -22.35 36.62
C LEU A 157 17.48 -21.01 35.93
N LEU A 158 17.54 -19.91 36.68
CA LEU A 158 17.80 -18.58 36.12
C LEU A 158 19.21 -18.49 35.52
N GLU A 159 20.21 -19.13 36.13
CA GLU A 159 21.57 -19.19 35.58
C GLU A 159 21.61 -19.86 34.20
N THR A 160 20.75 -20.86 33.95
CA THR A 160 20.69 -21.50 32.62
C THR A 160 20.33 -20.52 31.50
N LEU A 161 19.55 -19.46 31.79
CA LEU A 161 19.15 -18.47 30.79
C LEU A 161 20.32 -17.63 30.29
N LEU A 162 21.29 -17.35 31.15
CA LEU A 162 22.51 -16.62 30.79
C LEU A 162 23.61 -17.54 30.24
N GLY A 163 23.49 -18.85 30.48
CA GLY A 163 24.38 -19.88 29.98
C GLY A 163 23.83 -20.59 28.74
N LEU A 164 23.65 -21.90 28.85
CA LEU A 164 23.26 -22.79 27.74
C LEU A 164 21.99 -22.32 27.02
N ASN A 165 20.98 -21.82 27.73
CA ASN A 165 19.71 -21.45 27.12
C ASN A 165 19.73 -20.08 26.42
N LEU A 166 20.78 -19.27 26.55
CA LEU A 166 20.85 -17.97 25.90
C LEU A 166 20.75 -18.11 24.37
N MET A 167 21.48 -19.07 23.80
CA MET A 167 21.46 -19.32 22.36
C MET A 167 20.09 -19.79 21.87
N PHE A 168 19.40 -20.58 22.69
CA PHE A 168 18.02 -21.00 22.42
C PHE A 168 17.06 -19.83 22.41
N VAL A 169 17.12 -18.96 23.42
CA VAL A 169 16.26 -17.78 23.50
C VAL A 169 16.50 -16.86 22.29
N LEU A 170 17.75 -16.59 21.95
CA LEU A 170 18.10 -15.74 20.80
C LEU A 170 17.66 -16.37 19.47
N GLY A 171 17.98 -17.66 19.26
CA GLY A 171 17.66 -18.38 18.02
C GLY A 171 16.16 -18.46 17.75
N VAL A 172 15.37 -18.85 18.75
CA VAL A 172 13.90 -18.92 18.63
C VAL A 172 13.30 -17.53 18.40
N SER A 173 13.75 -16.52 19.16
CA SER A 173 13.21 -15.16 19.04
C SER A 173 13.51 -14.57 17.66
N LEU A 174 14.75 -14.69 17.20
CA LEU A 174 15.17 -14.18 15.89
C LEU A 174 14.45 -14.90 14.74
N ALA A 175 14.37 -16.23 14.80
CA ALA A 175 13.65 -17.02 13.79
C ALA A 175 12.15 -16.66 13.76
N SER A 176 11.53 -16.44 14.92
CA SER A 176 10.14 -16.03 15.02
C SER A 176 9.88 -14.64 14.46
N VAL A 177 10.74 -13.66 14.76
CA VAL A 177 10.60 -12.29 14.28
C VAL A 177 10.87 -12.17 12.78
N LEU A 178 11.92 -12.81 12.27
CA LEU A 178 12.33 -12.68 10.86
C LEU A 178 11.53 -13.56 9.91
N LEU A 179 11.27 -14.81 10.27
CA LEU A 179 10.65 -15.80 9.38
C LEU A 179 9.26 -16.23 9.85
N GLY A 180 9.09 -16.48 11.15
CA GLY A 180 7.79 -16.86 11.74
C GLY A 180 6.71 -15.84 11.42
N ARG A 181 6.98 -14.55 11.63
CA ARG A 181 6.07 -13.45 11.29
C ARG A 181 5.71 -13.43 9.79
N ARG A 182 6.70 -13.52 8.90
CA ARG A 182 6.47 -13.52 7.45
C ARG A 182 5.59 -14.69 7.01
N LEU A 183 5.85 -15.89 7.52
CA LEU A 183 5.04 -17.08 7.24
C LEU A 183 3.62 -16.93 7.78
N TRP A 184 3.47 -16.39 9.00
CA TRP A 184 2.16 -16.16 9.60
C TRP A 184 1.31 -15.18 8.77
N ILE A 185 1.90 -14.07 8.31
CA ILE A 185 1.22 -13.07 7.46
C ILE A 185 0.80 -13.72 6.13
N ARG A 186 1.72 -14.42 5.44
CA ARG A 186 1.43 -15.05 4.15
C ARG A 186 0.35 -16.13 4.23
N LEU A 187 0.39 -16.96 5.26
CA LEU A 187 -0.57 -18.05 5.45
C LEU A 187 -1.91 -17.56 6.02
N GLY A 188 -1.89 -16.49 6.82
CA GLY A 188 -3.07 -15.90 7.45
C GLY A 188 -3.84 -14.94 6.54
N GLY A 189 -3.17 -14.25 5.62
CA GLY A 189 -3.77 -13.30 4.67
C GLY A 189 -4.57 -13.93 3.53
N ALA A 190 -4.57 -15.26 3.39
CA ALA A 190 -5.14 -15.95 2.23
C ALA A 190 -6.68 -16.16 2.25
N ALA A 191 -7.48 -15.43 3.03
CA ALA A 191 -8.94 -15.39 2.80
C ALA A 191 -9.71 -14.26 3.48
N GLY A 192 -10.23 -13.37 2.63
CA GLY A 192 -11.57 -12.81 2.71
C GLY A 192 -12.23 -12.88 1.32
N ASP A 193 -12.86 -14.02 1.02
CA ASP A 193 -13.86 -14.39 -0.02
C ASP A 193 -13.80 -13.92 -1.51
N ALA A 194 -14.05 -14.92 -2.38
CA ALA A 194 -14.41 -14.90 -3.81
C ALA A 194 -13.33 -14.48 -4.82
N VAL A 195 -12.45 -15.41 -5.24
CA VAL A 195 -11.39 -15.19 -6.25
C VAL A 195 -10.81 -13.78 -6.11
N ALA A 196 -10.46 -13.40 -4.88
CA ALA A 196 -9.85 -12.11 -4.63
C ALA A 196 -8.52 -12.15 -5.36
N ARG A 197 -8.38 -11.31 -6.38
CA ARG A 197 -7.09 -11.13 -7.04
C ARG A 197 -6.07 -10.84 -5.96
N GLU A 198 -4.91 -11.48 -6.06
CA GLU A 198 -3.78 -11.15 -5.21
C GLU A 198 -3.59 -9.63 -5.25
N ARG A 199 -3.58 -8.97 -4.08
CA ARG A 199 -3.33 -7.52 -3.99
C ARG A 199 -1.86 -7.29 -4.29
N VAL A 200 -1.57 -6.83 -5.50
CA VAL A 200 -0.23 -6.61 -6.02
C VAL A 200 0.09 -5.12 -5.98
N ALA A 201 1.28 -4.78 -5.50
CA ALA A 201 1.84 -3.43 -5.64
C ALA A 201 3.02 -3.48 -6.61
N LEU A 202 2.88 -2.86 -7.78
CA LEU A 202 4.01 -2.64 -8.68
C LEU A 202 4.91 -1.58 -8.07
N VAL A 203 6.19 -1.87 -7.95
CA VAL A 203 7.23 -0.97 -7.45
C VAL A 203 8.44 -1.03 -8.38
N ARG A 204 9.27 0.02 -8.42
CA ARG A 204 10.53 -0.01 -9.17
C ARG A 204 11.64 0.53 -8.29
N ILE A 205 12.80 -0.12 -8.31
CA ILE A 205 13.99 0.33 -7.59
C ILE A 205 14.41 1.74 -8.06
N PRO A 206 14.94 2.61 -7.17
CA PRO A 206 15.49 3.89 -7.57
C PRO A 206 16.61 3.76 -8.62
N SER A 207 16.62 4.68 -9.59
CA SER A 207 17.70 4.74 -10.58
C SER A 207 19.00 5.22 -9.92
N SER A 208 20.14 4.69 -10.37
CA SER A 208 21.46 5.24 -10.02
C SER A 208 21.63 6.72 -10.40
N ARG A 209 20.76 7.22 -11.30
CA ARG A 209 20.71 8.61 -11.75
C ARG A 209 19.60 9.43 -11.09
N LEU A 210 19.02 8.98 -9.97
CA LEU A 210 17.92 9.66 -9.26
C LEU A 210 18.18 11.17 -9.03
N ALA A 211 19.43 11.54 -8.76
CA ALA A 211 19.85 12.93 -8.58
C ALA A 211 19.67 13.83 -9.82
N GLU A 212 19.40 13.26 -11.00
CA GLU A 212 19.10 13.93 -12.26
C GLU A 212 17.60 14.04 -12.55
N GLY A 213 16.72 13.53 -11.66
CA GLY A 213 15.26 13.53 -11.83
C GLY A 213 14.67 14.92 -12.06
N GLU A 214 13.56 15.00 -12.80
CA GLU A 214 12.95 16.27 -13.18
C GLU A 214 12.38 17.07 -11.98
N LEU A 215 12.41 18.39 -12.09
CA LEU A 215 11.82 19.32 -11.12
C LEU A 215 11.09 20.43 -11.87
N THR A 216 9.93 20.84 -11.35
CA THR A 216 9.09 21.87 -11.99
C THR A 216 8.77 23.03 -11.06
N HIS A 217 8.57 22.75 -9.78
CA HIS A 217 8.09 23.69 -8.76
C HIS A 217 9.07 23.86 -7.57
N GLN A 218 10.08 23.01 -7.42
CA GLN A 218 11.09 23.07 -6.36
C GLN A 218 12.50 23.39 -6.88
N ASP A 219 13.30 24.02 -6.01
CA ASP A 219 14.74 24.17 -6.22
C ASP A 219 15.47 22.84 -5.95
N ARG A 220 16.45 22.52 -6.81
CA ARG A 220 17.23 21.28 -6.66
C ARG A 220 18.01 21.26 -5.36
N ARG A 221 17.84 20.18 -4.61
CA ARG A 221 18.62 19.84 -3.41
C ARG A 221 19.47 18.60 -3.69
N PRO A 222 20.64 18.44 -3.02
CA PRO A 222 21.43 17.21 -3.14
C PRO A 222 20.63 15.99 -2.69
N ILE A 223 20.66 14.94 -3.51
CA ILE A 223 20.10 13.62 -3.20
C ILE A 223 21.19 12.74 -2.61
N ASP A 224 20.88 12.09 -1.50
CA ASP A 224 21.67 11.00 -0.93
C ASP A 224 21.11 9.67 -1.45
N SER A 225 21.81 9.05 -2.39
CA SER A 225 21.35 7.81 -3.04
C SER A 225 21.27 6.64 -2.07
N GLU A 226 22.19 6.53 -1.11
CA GLU A 226 22.19 5.42 -0.16
C GLU A 226 21.00 5.55 0.80
N LEU A 227 20.68 6.78 1.23
CA LEU A 227 19.48 7.04 2.01
C LEU A 227 18.20 6.78 1.20
N ALA A 228 18.16 7.17 -0.08
CA ALA A 228 17.01 6.94 -0.95
C ALA A 228 16.71 5.44 -1.10
N ASP A 229 17.74 4.60 -1.28
CA ASP A 229 17.59 3.14 -1.35
C ASP A 229 17.02 2.58 -0.04
N GLN A 230 17.55 3.00 1.11
CA GLN A 230 17.03 2.58 2.42
C GLN A 230 15.58 3.01 2.67
N GLN A 231 15.22 4.23 2.25
CA GLN A 231 13.85 4.75 2.34
C GLN A 231 12.90 3.96 1.44
N TRP A 232 13.32 3.65 0.21
CA TRP A 232 12.54 2.82 -0.71
C TRP A 232 12.33 1.40 -0.17
N GLU A 233 13.36 0.74 0.33
CA GLU A 233 13.25 -0.58 0.94
C GLU A 233 12.25 -0.56 2.12
N ARG A 234 12.27 0.51 2.93
CA ARG A 234 11.32 0.69 4.03
C ARG A 234 9.89 0.87 3.53
N TYR A 235 9.70 1.60 2.44
CA TYR A 235 8.40 1.80 1.79
C TYR A 235 7.86 0.47 1.25
N VAL A 236 8.68 -0.30 0.53
CA VAL A 236 8.33 -1.64 0.03
C VAL A 236 7.94 -2.57 1.18
N LEU A 237 8.73 -2.59 2.26
CA LEU A 237 8.42 -3.39 3.45
C LEU A 237 7.08 -2.96 4.08
N ALA A 238 6.78 -1.67 4.13
CA ALA A 238 5.50 -1.19 4.66
C ALA A 238 4.30 -1.66 3.83
N LEU A 239 4.43 -1.74 2.50
CA LEU A 239 3.43 -2.35 1.62
C LEU A 239 3.27 -3.85 1.90
N GLU A 240 4.37 -4.59 1.98
CA GLU A 240 4.35 -6.03 2.30
C GLU A 240 3.71 -6.32 3.66
N GLU A 241 4.02 -5.49 4.67
CA GLU A 241 3.42 -5.59 6.01
C GLU A 241 1.94 -5.20 6.02
N GLY A 242 1.51 -4.33 5.09
CA GLY A 242 0.11 -4.03 4.80
C GLY A 242 -0.63 -5.14 4.02
N GLY A 243 0.05 -6.26 3.73
CA GLY A 243 -0.53 -7.42 3.07
C GLY A 243 -0.66 -7.26 1.55
N TRP A 244 0.22 -6.48 0.93
CA TRP A 244 0.40 -6.40 -0.52
C TRP A 244 1.57 -7.29 -0.96
N SER A 245 1.41 -8.00 -2.08
CA SER A 245 2.53 -8.67 -2.75
C SER A 245 3.22 -7.66 -3.66
N THR A 246 4.46 -7.28 -3.34
CA THR A 246 5.21 -6.34 -4.18
C THR A 246 5.79 -7.06 -5.40
N ARG A 247 5.61 -6.46 -6.58
CA ARG A 247 6.15 -6.95 -7.85
C ARG A 247 7.03 -5.86 -8.43
N GLU A 248 8.31 -6.20 -8.58
CA GLU A 248 9.27 -5.26 -9.12
C GLU A 248 9.13 -5.14 -10.63
N VAL A 249 8.99 -3.90 -11.09
CA VAL A 249 9.04 -3.53 -12.50
C VAL A 249 10.51 -3.49 -12.93
N PRO A 250 10.87 -3.99 -14.13
CA PRO A 250 12.24 -3.91 -14.62
C PRO A 250 12.85 -2.50 -14.46
N PRO A 251 14.13 -2.41 -14.06
CA PRO A 251 14.81 -1.13 -13.91
C PRO A 251 14.89 -0.39 -15.24
N ALA A 252 14.98 0.93 -15.16
CA ALA A 252 15.02 1.82 -16.30
C ALA A 252 16.12 2.86 -16.07
N ASP A 253 17.38 2.43 -16.19
CA ASP A 253 18.57 3.21 -15.81
C ASP A 253 18.71 4.53 -16.58
N ASP A 254 18.19 4.59 -17.81
CA ASP A 254 18.16 5.80 -18.63
C ASP A 254 17.10 6.83 -18.19
N HIS A 255 16.24 6.46 -17.24
CA HIS A 255 15.13 7.26 -16.73
C HIS A 255 15.32 7.54 -15.22
N PRO A 256 15.86 8.71 -14.85
CA PRO A 256 16.10 9.11 -13.46
C PRO A 256 14.86 8.99 -12.54
N ASP A 257 13.69 9.36 -13.07
CA ASP A 257 12.41 9.40 -12.35
C ASP A 257 11.66 8.07 -12.35
N SER A 258 12.26 6.99 -12.87
CA SER A 258 11.58 5.72 -13.10
C SER A 258 11.02 5.03 -11.85
N VAL A 259 11.53 5.39 -10.66
CA VAL A 259 11.00 4.96 -9.35
C VAL A 259 9.53 5.37 -9.16
N PHE A 260 9.09 6.46 -9.81
CA PHE A 260 7.73 6.98 -9.72
C PHE A 260 6.78 6.25 -10.70
N VAL A 261 6.61 4.95 -10.47
CA VAL A 261 5.87 4.03 -11.35
C VAL A 261 4.41 4.42 -11.55
N GLU A 262 3.83 5.18 -10.61
CA GLU A 262 2.45 5.66 -10.65
C GLU A 262 2.12 6.38 -11.96
N ASP A 263 3.07 7.11 -12.54
CA ASP A 263 2.78 7.94 -13.72
C ASP A 263 2.64 7.15 -15.02
N ALA A 264 3.09 5.90 -15.05
CA ALA A 264 3.18 5.10 -16.26
C ALA A 264 1.95 4.19 -16.50
N VAL A 265 1.11 3.95 -15.49
CA VAL A 265 -0.08 3.08 -15.63
C VAL A 265 -1.18 3.45 -14.65
N LEU A 266 -2.42 3.35 -15.13
CA LEU A 266 -3.64 3.38 -14.32
C LEU A 266 -4.35 2.02 -14.45
N VAL A 267 -4.79 1.42 -13.34
CA VAL A 267 -5.54 0.17 -13.37
C VAL A 267 -6.97 0.41 -12.91
N LEU A 268 -7.94 0.08 -13.78
CA LEU A 268 -9.38 0.26 -13.54
C LEU A 268 -10.07 -1.11 -13.58
N GLY A 269 -10.30 -1.71 -12.41
CA GLY A 269 -10.85 -3.06 -12.34
C GLY A 269 -9.94 -4.09 -13.00
N THR A 270 -10.32 -4.58 -14.19
CA THR A 270 -9.54 -5.59 -14.94
C THR A 270 -8.76 -4.98 -16.11
N THR A 271 -8.79 -3.66 -16.29
CA THR A 271 -8.15 -2.99 -17.41
C THR A 271 -6.95 -2.18 -16.92
N ALA A 272 -5.77 -2.47 -17.46
CA ALA A 272 -4.58 -1.65 -17.26
C ALA A 272 -4.42 -0.68 -18.44
N VAL A 273 -4.34 0.62 -18.14
CA VAL A 273 -4.17 1.69 -19.11
C VAL A 273 -2.74 2.20 -19.00
N LEU A 274 -1.89 1.83 -19.94
CA LEU A 274 -0.54 2.38 -20.08
C LEU A 274 -0.65 3.87 -20.48
N LEU A 275 -0.02 4.72 -19.68
CA LEU A 275 -0.10 6.16 -19.79
C LEU A 275 1.13 6.69 -20.56
N THR A 276 0.96 7.81 -21.25
CA THR A 276 2.06 8.49 -21.94
C THR A 276 2.32 9.82 -21.27
N SER A 277 3.48 9.94 -20.63
CA SER A 277 3.82 11.13 -19.87
C SER A 277 3.91 12.39 -20.73
N GLY A 278 3.51 13.52 -20.13
CA GLY A 278 3.75 14.84 -20.68
C GLY A 278 5.24 15.19 -20.76
N ALA A 279 6.07 14.64 -19.87
CA ALA A 279 7.52 14.81 -19.92
C ALA A 279 8.14 13.83 -20.91
N ASP A 280 8.81 14.37 -21.94
CA ASP A 280 9.48 13.58 -22.99
C ASP A 280 10.49 12.57 -22.41
N SER A 281 11.23 12.98 -21.37
CA SER A 281 12.24 12.18 -20.67
C SER A 281 11.67 10.94 -19.98
N ARG A 282 10.39 10.95 -19.61
CA ARG A 282 9.72 9.89 -18.83
C ARG A 282 8.92 8.91 -19.68
N ARG A 283 8.71 9.20 -20.98
CA ARG A 283 7.85 8.37 -21.86
C ARG A 283 8.33 6.93 -22.02
N GLY A 284 9.63 6.66 -21.85
CA GLY A 284 10.18 5.30 -21.93
C GLY A 284 9.89 4.41 -20.71
N GLU A 285 9.48 5.00 -19.58
CA GLU A 285 9.24 4.27 -18.32
C GLU A 285 8.14 3.21 -18.44
N ARG A 286 7.15 3.42 -19.33
CA ARG A 286 6.00 2.52 -19.52
C ARG A 286 6.37 1.15 -20.09
N THR A 287 7.49 1.01 -20.80
CA THR A 287 7.89 -0.28 -21.40
C THR A 287 8.20 -1.33 -20.35
N GLY A 288 8.86 -0.94 -19.26
CA GLY A 288 9.09 -1.87 -18.14
C GLY A 288 7.78 -2.24 -17.45
N VAL A 289 6.87 -1.27 -17.30
CA VAL A 289 5.56 -1.50 -16.67
C VAL A 289 4.71 -2.45 -17.49
N GLU A 290 4.65 -2.28 -18.80
CA GLU A 290 3.95 -3.19 -19.72
C GLU A 290 4.41 -4.65 -19.53
N ARG A 291 5.73 -4.89 -19.48
CA ARG A 291 6.29 -6.22 -19.20
C ARG A 291 5.87 -6.77 -17.84
N ALA A 292 5.83 -5.91 -16.81
CA ALA A 292 5.40 -6.32 -15.47
C ALA A 292 3.92 -6.70 -15.42
N LEU A 293 3.12 -6.28 -16.41
CA LEU A 293 1.69 -6.60 -16.52
C LEU A 293 1.40 -7.88 -17.34
N GLU A 294 2.36 -8.40 -18.13
CA GLU A 294 2.13 -9.53 -19.07
C GLU A 294 1.56 -10.79 -18.39
N ASP A 295 1.99 -11.07 -17.16
CA ASP A 295 1.51 -12.23 -16.37
C ASP A 295 0.34 -11.89 -15.45
N MET A 296 -0.21 -10.68 -15.56
CA MET A 296 -1.42 -10.28 -14.86
C MET A 296 -2.63 -10.53 -15.76
N ASP A 297 -3.68 -11.15 -15.22
CA ASP A 297 -4.97 -11.35 -15.90
C ASP A 297 -5.72 -10.01 -16.05
N LEU A 298 -5.16 -9.11 -16.87
CA LEU A 298 -5.59 -7.75 -17.13
C LEU A 298 -5.66 -7.48 -18.64
N ASP A 299 -6.69 -6.77 -19.04
CA ASP A 299 -6.80 -6.21 -20.39
C ASP A 299 -5.93 -4.96 -20.49
N VAL A 300 -4.83 -5.04 -21.25
CA VAL A 300 -3.91 -3.92 -21.41
C VAL A 300 -4.33 -3.04 -22.59
N THR A 301 -4.44 -1.74 -22.36
CA THR A 301 -4.67 -0.71 -23.40
C THR A 301 -3.73 0.48 -23.17
N SER A 302 -3.67 1.41 -24.12
CA SER A 302 -2.77 2.56 -24.07
C SER A 302 -3.43 3.88 -24.42
N ILE A 303 -2.86 4.95 -23.85
CA ILE A 303 -3.06 6.33 -24.29
C ILE A 303 -1.77 6.77 -24.96
N ASP A 304 -1.82 7.06 -26.25
CA ASP A 304 -0.65 7.39 -27.06
C ASP A 304 -0.70 8.84 -27.54
N LEU A 305 0.45 9.37 -27.96
CA LEU A 305 0.57 10.74 -28.46
C LEU A 305 -0.43 11.02 -29.60
N PRO A 306 -0.99 12.25 -29.68
CA PRO A 306 -0.63 13.46 -28.93
C PRO A 306 -1.31 13.60 -27.56
N ALA A 307 -2.04 12.58 -27.10
CA ALA A 307 -2.63 12.58 -25.77
C ALA A 307 -1.54 12.30 -24.72
N THR A 308 -1.44 13.18 -23.71
CA THR A 308 -0.50 13.01 -22.58
C THR A 308 -1.27 12.98 -21.28
N ILE A 309 -0.85 12.10 -20.38
CA ILE A 309 -1.45 11.90 -19.07
C ILE A 309 -0.43 11.23 -18.15
N ASP A 310 -0.30 11.76 -16.93
CA ASP A 310 0.47 11.15 -15.85
C ASP A 310 -0.52 10.58 -14.81
N GLY A 311 -0.24 9.38 -14.30
CA GLY A 311 -1.06 8.76 -13.26
C GLY A 311 -1.13 9.55 -11.96
N GLY A 312 -0.14 10.40 -11.66
CA GLY A 312 -0.18 11.40 -10.58
C GLY A 312 -1.38 12.36 -10.69
N ASP A 313 -1.89 12.63 -11.89
CA ASP A 313 -3.06 13.48 -12.10
C ASP A 313 -4.40 12.75 -11.95
N VAL A 314 -4.40 11.42 -11.79
CA VAL A 314 -5.62 10.63 -11.70
C VAL A 314 -5.88 10.21 -10.25
N LEU A 315 -6.96 10.74 -9.67
CA LEU A 315 -7.49 10.35 -8.37
C LEU A 315 -8.79 9.56 -8.55
N GLU A 316 -8.77 8.30 -8.16
CA GLU A 316 -9.95 7.43 -8.13
C GLU A 316 -10.68 7.57 -6.78
N VAL A 317 -11.97 7.88 -6.83
CA VAL A 317 -12.88 7.90 -5.68
C VAL A 317 -14.15 7.13 -6.02
N GLY A 318 -14.22 5.89 -5.56
CA GLY A 318 -15.32 4.98 -5.90
C GLY A 318 -15.41 4.76 -7.42
N ARG A 319 -16.47 5.25 -8.06
CA ARG A 319 -16.67 5.18 -9.53
C ARG A 319 -16.43 6.51 -10.24
N THR A 320 -15.71 7.43 -9.61
CA THR A 320 -15.37 8.73 -10.19
C THR A 320 -13.86 8.87 -10.28
N LEU A 321 -13.36 9.21 -11.47
CA LEU A 321 -11.97 9.60 -11.70
C LEU A 321 -11.92 11.12 -11.79
N TYR A 322 -11.26 11.75 -10.83
CA TYR A 322 -10.86 13.15 -10.92
C TYR A 322 -9.53 13.20 -11.65
N VAL A 323 -9.46 13.97 -12.73
CA VAL A 323 -8.29 14.02 -13.61
C VAL A 323 -7.78 15.44 -13.70
N GLY A 324 -6.56 15.66 -13.22
CA GLY A 324 -5.86 16.92 -13.28
C GLY A 324 -5.62 17.38 -14.73
N ALA A 325 -6.00 18.62 -15.03
CA ALA A 325 -5.55 19.34 -16.22
C ALA A 325 -4.30 20.14 -15.81
N SER A 326 -3.12 19.56 -16.07
CA SER A 326 -1.83 20.02 -15.58
C SER A 326 -0.86 20.29 -16.75
N SER A 327 0.40 20.59 -16.43
CA SER A 327 1.48 20.65 -17.42
C SER A 327 1.84 19.27 -17.99
N ARG A 328 1.48 18.18 -17.30
CA ARG A 328 1.75 16.80 -17.71
C ARG A 328 0.56 16.14 -18.41
N THR A 329 -0.65 16.47 -17.99
CA THR A 329 -1.90 15.88 -18.49
C THR A 329 -2.70 16.88 -19.32
N ASN A 330 -2.81 16.61 -20.62
CA ASN A 330 -3.47 17.51 -21.57
C ASN A 330 -4.93 17.13 -21.84
N ALA A 331 -5.68 18.02 -22.51
CA ALA A 331 -7.09 17.81 -22.81
C ALA A 331 -7.37 16.55 -23.65
N ALA A 332 -6.45 16.17 -24.56
CA ALA A 332 -6.56 14.95 -25.34
C ALA A 332 -6.37 13.69 -24.48
N GLY A 333 -5.47 13.74 -23.49
CA GLY A 333 -5.28 12.70 -22.46
C GLY A 333 -6.54 12.47 -21.64
N ILE A 334 -7.12 13.55 -21.11
CA ILE A 334 -8.38 13.49 -20.33
C ILE A 334 -9.51 12.90 -21.19
N GLN A 335 -9.62 13.34 -22.45
CA GLN A 335 -10.65 12.84 -23.36
C GLN A 335 -10.45 11.35 -23.68
N ARG A 336 -9.21 10.92 -23.94
CA ARG A 336 -8.91 9.52 -24.23
C ARG A 336 -9.16 8.62 -23.02
N LEU A 337 -8.78 9.07 -21.82
CA LEU A 337 -9.10 8.35 -20.59
C LEU A 337 -10.61 8.21 -20.40
N ARG A 338 -11.40 9.26 -20.69
CA ARG A 338 -12.87 9.21 -20.64
C ARG A 338 -13.45 8.15 -21.57
N GLU A 339 -12.93 8.02 -22.79
CA GLU A 339 -13.37 7.00 -23.75
C GLU A 339 -13.12 5.57 -23.26
N ILE A 340 -12.06 5.35 -22.49
CA ILE A 340 -11.72 4.06 -21.90
C ILE A 340 -12.54 3.81 -20.62
N ALA A 341 -12.63 4.80 -19.74
CA ALA A 341 -13.17 4.65 -18.38
C ALA A 341 -14.71 4.60 -18.33
N VAL A 342 -15.40 5.34 -19.21
CA VAL A 342 -16.88 5.38 -19.23
C VAL A 342 -17.50 4.02 -19.53
N PRO A 343 -17.05 3.25 -20.55
CA PRO A 343 -17.51 1.88 -20.76
C PRO A 343 -17.28 0.94 -19.58
N LEU A 344 -16.25 1.20 -18.76
CA LEU A 344 -15.94 0.44 -17.53
C LEU A 344 -16.78 0.86 -16.32
N GLY A 345 -17.68 1.84 -16.50
CA GLY A 345 -18.60 2.32 -15.47
C GLY A 345 -18.03 3.41 -14.57
N TYR A 346 -16.98 4.13 -15.02
CA TYR A 346 -16.42 5.27 -14.30
C TYR A 346 -16.88 6.60 -14.91
N ALA A 347 -17.16 7.58 -14.06
CA ALA A 347 -17.30 8.98 -14.46
C ALA A 347 -15.92 9.66 -14.48
N VAL A 348 -15.70 10.60 -15.39
CA VAL A 348 -14.44 11.36 -15.49
C VAL A 348 -14.70 12.86 -15.34
N VAL A 349 -14.14 13.45 -14.27
CA VAL A 349 -14.27 14.87 -13.91
C VAL A 349 -12.90 15.53 -14.07
N GLY A 350 -12.82 16.56 -14.91
CA GLY A 350 -11.58 17.34 -15.06
C GLY A 350 -11.41 18.33 -13.91
N VAL A 351 -10.20 18.43 -13.35
CA VAL A 351 -9.85 19.34 -12.25
C VAL A 351 -8.69 20.23 -12.69
N PRO A 352 -8.79 21.57 -12.61
CA PRO A 352 -7.64 22.44 -12.89
C PRO A 352 -6.49 22.17 -11.92
N VAL A 353 -5.26 22.07 -12.42
CA VAL A 353 -4.05 21.92 -11.60
C VAL A 353 -3.06 23.01 -12.02
N THR A 354 -2.94 24.08 -11.21
CA THR A 354 -2.12 25.25 -11.54
C THR A 354 -1.01 25.54 -10.52
N ARG A 355 -1.08 24.93 -9.33
CA ARG A 355 -0.18 25.25 -8.20
C ARG A 355 0.83 24.15 -7.87
N THR A 356 0.71 22.98 -8.48
CA THR A 356 1.53 21.80 -8.21
C THR A 356 1.80 21.02 -9.50
N LEU A 357 2.69 20.04 -9.42
CA LEU A 357 3.04 19.17 -10.55
C LEU A 357 1.84 18.34 -11.02
N HIS A 358 1.17 17.67 -10.07
CA HIS A 358 0.02 16.82 -10.33
C HIS A 358 -1.14 17.09 -9.36
N LEU A 359 -2.33 16.59 -9.70
CA LEU A 359 -3.51 16.59 -8.82
C LEU A 359 -3.23 15.93 -7.47
N LYS A 360 -2.55 14.78 -7.45
CA LYS A 360 -2.27 14.05 -6.18
C LYS A 360 -1.25 14.72 -5.27
N SER A 361 -0.55 15.75 -5.76
CA SER A 361 0.23 16.66 -4.91
C SER A 361 -0.65 17.62 -4.12
N GLN A 362 -1.92 17.81 -4.50
CA GLN A 362 -2.89 18.70 -3.83
C GLN A 362 -3.92 17.92 -3.01
N VAL A 363 -4.33 16.75 -3.50
CA VAL A 363 -5.39 15.95 -2.89
C VAL A 363 -5.20 14.44 -3.04
N THR A 364 -5.63 13.67 -2.05
CA THR A 364 -5.88 12.22 -2.21
C THR A 364 -7.20 11.84 -1.53
N ALA A 365 -7.55 10.55 -1.50
CA ALA A 365 -8.80 10.08 -0.92
C ALA A 365 -8.58 9.02 0.15
N LEU A 366 -9.37 9.12 1.21
CA LEU A 366 -9.49 8.13 2.27
C LEU A 366 -10.38 6.95 1.83
N PRO A 367 -10.34 5.80 2.53
CA PRO A 367 -11.13 4.61 2.19
C PRO A 367 -12.65 4.86 2.10
N ASP A 368 -13.16 5.81 2.87
CA ASP A 368 -14.58 6.18 2.88
C ASP A 368 -14.98 7.11 1.71
N GLY A 369 -14.02 7.52 0.88
CA GLY A 369 -14.20 8.45 -0.23
C GLY A 369 -14.07 9.93 0.15
N THR A 370 -13.74 10.26 1.40
CA THR A 370 -13.41 11.63 1.80
C THR A 370 -12.11 12.07 1.14
N VAL A 371 -12.16 13.15 0.37
CA VAL A 371 -10.96 13.74 -0.23
C VAL A 371 -10.23 14.54 0.84
N ILE A 372 -8.93 14.32 0.99
CA ILE A 372 -8.06 15.10 1.86
C ILE A 372 -7.10 15.93 1.01
N GLY A 373 -6.67 17.08 1.52
CA GLY A 373 -5.66 17.88 0.81
C GLY A 373 -5.20 19.11 1.57
N TYR A 374 -4.01 19.59 1.26
CA TYR A 374 -3.51 20.83 1.83
C TYR A 374 -4.16 22.01 1.10
N GLU A 375 -5.25 22.53 1.67
CA GLU A 375 -6.15 23.52 1.06
C GLU A 375 -5.46 24.69 0.34
N PRO A 376 -4.35 25.29 0.84
CA PRO A 376 -3.67 26.36 0.12
C PRO A 376 -3.15 25.99 -1.28
N LEU A 377 -2.89 24.71 -1.54
CA LEU A 377 -2.45 24.20 -2.84
C LEU A 377 -3.60 23.72 -3.71
N VAL A 378 -4.82 23.55 -3.17
CA VAL A 378 -5.97 23.03 -3.92
C VAL A 378 -6.63 24.12 -4.75
N ASP A 379 -6.69 23.94 -6.07
CA ASP A 379 -7.25 24.92 -7.00
C ASP A 379 -8.75 25.20 -6.78
N GLU A 380 -9.57 24.14 -6.64
CA GLU A 380 -11.02 24.25 -6.40
C GLU A 380 -11.52 23.07 -5.55
N THR A 381 -11.78 23.32 -4.27
CA THR A 381 -12.23 22.28 -3.31
C THR A 381 -13.69 21.87 -3.53
N ARG A 382 -14.52 22.72 -4.16
CA ARG A 382 -15.97 22.45 -4.34
C ARG A 382 -16.26 21.36 -5.37
N LEU A 383 -15.27 20.94 -6.15
CA LEU A 383 -15.39 19.81 -7.06
C LEU A 383 -15.50 18.47 -6.32
N PHE A 384 -15.08 18.42 -5.04
CA PHE A 384 -15.13 17.22 -4.22
C PHE A 384 -16.38 17.24 -3.31
N PRO A 385 -17.20 16.18 -3.31
CA PRO A 385 -18.40 16.09 -2.46
C PRO A 385 -18.10 16.15 -0.96
N SER A 386 -16.94 15.62 -0.56
CA SER A 386 -16.42 15.65 0.81
C SER A 386 -14.95 16.04 0.73
N PHE A 387 -14.57 17.10 1.44
CA PHE A 387 -13.20 17.58 1.49
C PHE A 387 -12.79 17.88 2.94
N LEU A 388 -11.67 17.31 3.38
CA LEU A 388 -11.07 17.52 4.69
C LEU A 388 -9.68 18.16 4.52
N PRO A 389 -9.48 19.42 4.94
CA PRO A 389 -8.16 20.04 4.87
C PRO A 389 -7.18 19.36 5.82
N VAL A 390 -5.96 19.10 5.35
CA VAL A 390 -4.85 18.63 6.19
C VAL A 390 -3.91 19.78 6.56
N PRO A 391 -3.21 19.72 7.71
CA PRO A 391 -2.38 20.83 8.19
C PRO A 391 -1.02 20.96 7.51
N GLU A 392 -0.58 19.95 6.74
CA GLU A 392 0.77 19.86 6.16
C GLU A 392 0.69 19.45 4.69
N ALA A 393 1.54 20.04 3.84
CA ALA A 393 1.56 19.75 2.41
C ALA A 393 1.95 18.30 2.13
N GLU A 394 2.98 17.81 2.84
CA GLU A 394 3.48 16.43 2.81
C GLU A 394 2.42 15.42 3.32
N GLY A 395 1.42 15.91 4.07
CA GLY A 395 0.30 15.13 4.59
C GLY A 395 -0.80 14.86 3.56
N THR A 396 -0.71 15.47 2.38
CA THR A 396 -1.73 15.38 1.34
C THR A 396 -1.84 14.00 0.71
N ALA A 397 -0.71 13.30 0.59
CA ALA A 397 -0.63 12.03 -0.10
C ALA A 397 -0.73 10.86 0.86
N VAL A 398 -1.81 10.07 0.77
CA VAL A 398 -1.94 8.81 1.52
C VAL A 398 -2.03 7.62 0.58
N VAL A 399 -1.44 6.50 0.99
CA VAL A 399 -1.66 5.19 0.39
C VAL A 399 -2.58 4.38 1.30
N VAL A 400 -3.72 3.94 0.77
CA VAL A 400 -4.64 3.05 1.48
C VAL A 400 -4.05 1.62 1.45
N LEU A 401 -3.66 1.10 2.61
CA LEU A 401 -3.17 -0.29 2.73
C LEU A 401 -4.33 -1.28 2.89
N ASP A 402 -5.34 -0.88 3.66
CA ASP A 402 -6.64 -1.52 3.84
C ASP A 402 -7.68 -0.50 4.34
N ASP A 403 -8.89 -0.95 4.66
CA ASP A 403 -10.01 -0.07 5.05
C ASP A 403 -9.74 0.77 6.32
N GLU A 404 -8.79 0.36 7.16
CA GLU A 404 -8.48 0.99 8.45
C GLU A 404 -7.05 1.56 8.51
N THR A 405 -6.16 1.15 7.61
CA THR A 405 -4.73 1.43 7.68
C THR A 405 -4.25 2.29 6.51
N LEU A 406 -3.62 3.41 6.84
CA LEU A 406 -3.07 4.38 5.90
C LEU A 406 -1.55 4.43 6.00
N LEU A 407 -0.87 4.53 4.87
CA LEU A 407 0.55 4.84 4.77
C LEU A 407 0.71 6.32 4.40
N LEU A 408 1.50 7.05 5.18
CA LEU A 408 1.75 8.49 5.05
C LEU A 408 3.26 8.80 5.12
N SER A 409 3.70 9.93 4.56
CA SER A 409 5.06 10.44 4.79
C SER A 409 5.30 10.76 6.28
N ALA A 410 6.48 10.40 6.77
CA ALA A 410 6.94 10.79 8.11
C ALA A 410 7.15 12.30 8.27
N ALA A 411 7.22 13.06 7.17
CA ALA A 411 7.32 14.51 7.18
C ALA A 411 6.03 15.23 7.63
N ALA A 412 4.90 14.49 7.76
CA ALA A 412 3.59 15.05 8.10
C ALA A 412 3.00 14.54 9.43
N PRO A 413 3.66 14.80 10.58
CA PRO A 413 3.23 14.27 11.87
C PRO A 413 1.87 14.80 12.33
N ARG A 414 1.54 16.07 12.06
CA ARG A 414 0.24 16.65 12.48
C ARG A 414 -0.90 16.08 11.64
N THR A 415 -0.64 15.78 10.37
CA THR A 415 -1.60 15.08 9.51
C THR A 415 -1.79 13.63 9.96
N ALA A 416 -0.71 12.95 10.35
CA ALA A 416 -0.82 11.61 10.94
C ALA A 416 -1.70 11.60 12.19
N ASP A 417 -1.52 12.58 13.09
CA ASP A 417 -2.32 12.69 14.31
C ASP A 417 -3.79 13.02 14.03
N LEU A 418 -4.05 13.88 13.04
CA LEU A 418 -5.41 14.14 12.55
C LEU A 418 -6.08 12.84 12.07
N LEU A 419 -5.42 12.09 11.19
CA LEU A 419 -5.97 10.84 10.64
C LEU A 419 -6.18 9.78 11.73
N ARG A 420 -5.26 9.67 12.70
CA ARG A 420 -5.45 8.81 13.88
C ARG A 420 -6.65 9.22 14.72
N SER A 421 -6.90 10.52 14.89
CA SER A 421 -8.06 11.01 15.63
C SER A 421 -9.40 10.68 14.97
N LEU A 422 -9.38 10.41 13.66
CA LEU A 422 -10.54 9.95 12.88
C LEU A 422 -10.74 8.42 12.95
N GLY A 423 -9.83 7.70 13.60
CA GLY A 423 -9.92 6.25 13.81
C GLY A 423 -9.06 5.40 12.89
N TYR A 424 -8.24 5.99 12.01
CA TYR A 424 -7.32 5.24 11.16
C TYR A 424 -6.05 4.83 11.92
N GLU A 425 -5.53 3.66 11.59
CA GLU A 425 -4.14 3.29 11.90
C GLU A 425 -3.24 3.95 10.85
N VAL A 426 -2.22 4.71 11.28
CA VAL A 426 -1.34 5.45 10.36
C VAL A 426 0.09 4.95 10.50
N VAL A 427 0.57 4.31 9.44
CA VAL A 427 1.95 3.89 9.23
C VAL A 427 2.70 5.03 8.55
N THR A 428 3.74 5.55 9.19
CA THR A 428 4.57 6.62 8.61
C THR A 428 5.87 6.05 8.05
N VAL A 429 6.23 6.45 6.83
CA VAL A 429 7.50 6.09 6.18
C VAL A 429 8.26 7.36 5.81
N ASP A 430 9.54 7.40 6.13
CA ASP A 430 10.43 8.47 5.66
C ASP A 430 10.74 8.26 4.18
N ILE A 431 10.41 9.26 3.37
CA ILE A 431 10.64 9.31 1.92
C ILE A 431 11.28 10.65 1.53
N SER A 432 11.99 11.29 2.47
CA SER A 432 12.50 12.66 2.30
C SER A 432 13.44 12.86 1.11
N GLU A 433 14.13 11.83 0.63
CA GLU A 433 14.93 11.92 -0.61
C GLU A 433 14.04 12.01 -1.86
N PHE A 434 12.88 11.35 -1.87
CA PHE A 434 11.92 11.41 -2.96
C PHE A 434 11.12 12.72 -2.95
N GLU A 435 10.84 13.28 -1.77
CA GLU A 435 10.18 14.59 -1.63
C GLU A 435 11.01 15.75 -2.21
N LYS A 436 12.34 15.61 -2.24
CA LYS A 436 13.24 16.56 -2.93
C LYS A 436 13.06 16.57 -4.44
N LEU A 437 12.40 15.56 -5.00
CA LEU A 437 12.08 15.40 -6.42
C LEU A 437 10.57 15.55 -6.70
N GLU A 438 9.85 16.27 -5.82
CA GLU A 438 8.38 16.45 -5.92
C GLU A 438 7.58 15.13 -5.82
N GLY A 439 8.24 14.03 -5.44
CA GLY A 439 7.61 12.74 -5.21
C GLY A 439 6.89 12.67 -3.86
N CYS A 440 5.91 11.77 -3.77
CA CYS A 440 5.21 11.45 -2.54
C CYS A 440 4.93 9.94 -2.45
N VAL A 441 4.29 9.50 -1.36
CA VAL A 441 4.09 8.06 -1.10
C VAL A 441 3.26 7.36 -2.18
N THR A 442 2.33 8.04 -2.85
CA THR A 442 1.52 7.42 -3.91
C THR A 442 2.34 7.13 -5.16
N CYS A 443 3.33 7.98 -5.45
CA CYS A 443 4.15 7.92 -6.66
C CYS A 443 4.97 6.63 -6.76
N LEU A 444 5.41 6.10 -5.61
CA LEU A 444 6.34 4.97 -5.51
C LEU A 444 5.70 3.61 -5.80
N SER A 445 4.40 3.54 -6.07
CA SER A 445 3.73 2.27 -6.38
C SER A 445 2.45 2.41 -7.21
N VAL A 446 2.11 1.35 -7.93
CA VAL A 446 0.76 1.16 -8.49
C VAL A 446 0.12 -0.04 -7.81
N ARG A 447 -1.09 0.16 -7.29
CA ARG A 447 -1.81 -0.83 -6.47
C ARG A 447 -2.89 -1.49 -7.32
N ILE A 448 -2.88 -2.82 -7.37
CA ILE A 448 -3.75 -3.66 -8.18
C ILE A 448 -4.37 -4.71 -7.26
N GLY A 449 -5.67 -4.66 -6.97
CA GLY A 449 -6.28 -5.57 -6.00
C GLY A 449 -7.78 -5.44 -5.91
#